data_AF-A0A2V7Z9A1-F1
#
_entry.id   AF-A0A2V7Z9A1-F1
#
_cell.length_a   1.000
_cell.length_b   1.000
_cell.length_c   1.000
_cell.angle_alpha   90.00
_cell.angle_beta   90.00
_cell.angle_gamma   90.00
#
_symmetry.space_group_name_H-M   'P 1'
#
loop_
_entity.id
_entity.type
_entity.pdbx_description
1 polymer ?
#
loop_
_entity_poly.entity_id
_entity_poly.type
_entity_poly.pdbx_seq_one_letter_code
_entity_poly.pdbx_strand_id
1 'polypeptide(L)'
;MGGDERDYDIPFPGDPDVVFGSGLGGRLSRWDGRTGQVSNVAPWPVSTYGSRPTSVRYRTTWITPLAISPLPPHAIYQGAQVLFRSTDGGQRWETISPDLSGAVPGTPDCDKGDVFSVSRARACGFGVISTIAPSPREKDLIWVGTDDGLVRLTRDGGKSWQNVTPPGLAEWSRLAQIDASATAAGTAYAAVDRHRTDDDRPYLYVTHDFGKTWRAATSGLPAEGWVAVVRQDPVKPGLLFAGTSRGAFVSFDDGGTWQPLQLNLPTTGVNDLTIHGNDLVAATEGRSLWVLDDISPLRHLEGAVTGATLLPPATAYRVGANQNRDTPLPLDEPRTFNPPAGAILDYVLPASVHGPVVLEIVDPKGQVVRSFRSDETPKRPEASQYFANDWLQAPSALPARPGHNRFVWDLRGPRPRALEYDYSIAAVPGADTPELPQGIFVLPGTYQVRLTADGRTATQPLRVAMDPRVKTPQADLVAQHEMYAAVSQALARSTDAQEEIEAVSTRLKALDGELSGRPGSAALQDAAKRVAADVAGFQSARGAGRRGARGEDNLAAIAAVLTPLATDLEGADRAPTAPQREAFDLYRKRLDAA
;
A
#
# COMPACT_ATOMS: atom_id res chain seq x y z
N MET A 1 -10.60 14.50 13.94
CA MET A 1 -11.45 13.36 13.55
C MET A 1 -12.68 13.42 14.43
N GLY A 2 -13.89 13.34 13.88
CA GLY A 2 -15.09 13.13 14.71
C GLY A 2 -15.01 11.78 15.43
N GLY A 3 -15.87 11.53 16.41
CA GLY A 3 -15.88 10.31 17.24
C GLY A 3 -15.70 10.61 18.74
N ASP A 4 -15.92 9.61 19.60
CA ASP A 4 -15.55 9.67 21.03
C ASP A 4 -14.32 8.75 21.30
N GLU A 5 -14.31 7.92 22.36
CA GLU A 5 -13.12 7.18 22.83
C GLU A 5 -12.90 5.82 22.12
N ARG A 6 -13.99 5.13 21.72
CA ARG A 6 -13.93 3.79 21.12
C ARG A 6 -15.11 3.59 20.16
N ASP A 7 -14.88 3.88 18.89
CA ASP A 7 -15.98 4.12 17.94
C ASP A 7 -15.68 3.70 16.51
N TYR A 8 -16.72 3.69 15.68
CA TYR A 8 -16.62 3.58 14.23
C TYR A 8 -16.28 4.96 13.65
N ASP A 9 -15.23 5.02 12.84
CA ASP A 9 -14.89 6.19 12.03
C ASP A 9 -14.91 5.81 10.55
N ILE A 10 -15.92 6.31 9.83
CA ILE A 10 -16.17 5.93 8.44
C ILE A 10 -16.10 7.16 7.55
N PRO A 11 -15.07 7.29 6.70
CA PRO A 11 -15.03 8.31 5.65
C PRO A 11 -16.22 8.15 4.70
N PHE A 12 -16.78 9.27 4.25
CA PHE A 12 -17.88 9.25 3.30
C PHE A 12 -17.37 8.77 1.93
N PRO A 13 -18.02 7.79 1.29
CA PRO A 13 -17.62 7.34 -0.03
C PRO A 13 -17.58 8.48 -1.05
N GLY A 14 -16.43 8.66 -1.69
CA GLY A 14 -16.20 9.74 -2.67
C GLY A 14 -15.77 11.09 -2.09
N ASP A 15 -15.81 11.27 -0.77
CA ASP A 15 -15.30 12.46 -0.08
C ASP A 15 -14.59 12.06 1.23
N PRO A 16 -13.28 11.73 1.18
CA PRO A 16 -12.54 11.24 2.35
C PRO A 16 -12.31 12.32 3.43
N ASP A 17 -12.51 13.61 3.12
CA ASP A 17 -12.40 14.67 4.12
C ASP A 17 -13.67 14.78 4.98
N VAL A 18 -14.76 14.11 4.62
CA VAL A 18 -15.97 14.02 5.42
C VAL A 18 -15.98 12.68 6.14
N VAL A 19 -15.89 12.68 7.47
CA VAL A 19 -15.87 11.45 8.28
C VAL A 19 -17.04 11.42 9.24
N PHE A 20 -17.72 10.28 9.31
CA PHE A 20 -18.77 10.03 10.29
C PHE A 20 -18.21 9.17 11.43
N GLY A 21 -18.28 9.69 12.65
CA GLY A 21 -17.78 9.03 13.86
C GLY A 21 -18.92 8.67 14.80
N SER A 22 -19.05 7.40 15.20
CA SER A 22 -19.99 7.03 16.28
C SER A 22 -19.53 7.58 17.64
N GLY A 23 -20.38 7.52 18.65
CA GLY A 23 -20.00 7.94 19.99
C GLY A 23 -20.89 7.33 21.09
N LEU A 24 -20.51 7.63 22.33
CA LEU A 24 -21.12 7.12 23.54
C LEU A 24 -22.61 7.48 23.62
N GLY A 25 -23.44 6.49 23.95
CA GLY A 25 -24.87 6.70 24.16
C GLY A 25 -25.62 7.09 22.89
N GLY A 26 -25.19 6.63 21.71
CA GLY A 26 -25.88 6.83 20.44
C GLY A 26 -25.51 8.10 19.68
N ARG A 27 -24.44 8.80 20.09
CA ARG A 27 -23.95 9.98 19.37
C ARG A 27 -23.46 9.58 17.97
N LEU A 28 -23.59 10.51 17.02
CA LEU A 28 -23.01 10.41 15.69
C LEU A 28 -22.51 11.79 15.28
N SER A 29 -21.23 11.88 14.98
CA SER A 29 -20.58 13.11 14.54
C SER A 29 -20.33 13.07 13.04
N ARG A 30 -20.44 14.22 12.38
CA ARG A 30 -19.92 14.47 11.03
C ARG A 30 -18.81 15.51 11.15
N TRP A 31 -17.59 15.11 10.81
CA TRP A 31 -16.41 15.96 10.76
C TRP A 31 -16.05 16.31 9.32
N ASP A 32 -15.60 17.54 9.10
CA ASP A 32 -15.07 18.02 7.83
C ASP A 32 -13.61 18.45 8.00
N GLY A 33 -12.69 17.67 7.43
CA GLY A 33 -11.24 17.85 7.58
C GLY A 33 -10.68 19.10 6.92
N ARG A 34 -11.42 19.71 5.99
CA ARG A 34 -11.00 20.93 5.29
C ARG A 34 -11.21 22.17 6.16
N THR A 35 -12.25 22.15 6.98
CA THR A 35 -12.65 23.27 7.84
C THR A 35 -12.39 23.02 9.32
N GLY A 36 -12.12 21.77 9.70
CA GLY A 36 -11.98 21.34 11.09
C GLY A 36 -13.30 21.29 11.86
N GLN A 37 -14.45 21.49 11.20
CA GLN A 37 -15.75 21.55 11.87
C GLN A 37 -16.29 20.16 12.22
N VAL A 38 -17.01 20.08 13.34
CA VAL A 38 -17.72 18.88 13.80
C VAL A 38 -19.19 19.24 14.07
N SER A 39 -20.11 18.39 13.61
CA SER A 39 -21.55 18.52 13.86
C SER A 39 -22.11 17.22 14.41
N ASN A 40 -23.06 17.29 15.36
CA ASN A 40 -23.82 16.13 15.81
C ASN A 40 -25.00 15.89 14.85
N VAL A 41 -25.03 14.74 14.21
CA VAL A 41 -26.03 14.34 13.21
C VAL A 41 -26.75 13.05 13.59
N ALA A 42 -26.78 12.73 14.89
CA ALA A 42 -27.47 11.54 15.41
C ALA A 42 -28.99 11.57 15.14
N PRO A 43 -29.62 10.42 14.88
CA PRO A 43 -31.09 10.28 14.77
C PRO A 43 -31.79 10.66 16.07
N TRP A 44 -31.10 10.53 17.20
CA TRP A 44 -31.57 10.91 18.52
C TRP A 44 -30.43 11.59 19.30
N PRO A 45 -30.34 12.93 19.28
CA PRO A 45 -29.21 13.66 19.87
C PRO A 45 -29.34 13.81 21.39
N VAL A 46 -29.76 12.75 22.08
CA VAL A 46 -29.81 12.67 23.55
C VAL A 46 -28.97 11.47 23.97
N SER A 47 -27.87 11.72 24.67
CA SER A 47 -27.01 10.64 25.14
C SER A 47 -27.75 9.75 26.14
N THR A 48 -27.67 8.44 25.92
CA THR A 48 -28.22 7.41 26.82
C THR A 48 -27.13 6.71 27.63
N TYR A 49 -25.91 7.24 27.61
CA TYR A 49 -24.76 6.64 28.30
C TYR A 49 -25.02 6.55 29.81
N GLY A 50 -24.71 5.38 30.40
CA GLY A 50 -24.93 5.09 31.82
C GLY A 50 -26.40 5.01 32.26
N SER A 51 -27.37 5.25 31.37
CA SER A 51 -28.80 5.16 31.69
C SER A 51 -29.29 3.72 31.68
N ARG A 52 -30.33 3.42 32.46
CA ARG A 52 -30.95 2.09 32.42
C ARG A 52 -31.62 1.86 31.05
N PRO A 53 -31.45 0.68 30.42
CA PRO A 53 -32.07 0.39 29.12
C PRO A 53 -33.60 0.55 29.09
N THR A 54 -34.26 0.33 30.23
CA THR A 54 -35.71 0.48 30.44
C THR A 54 -36.17 1.93 30.58
N SER A 55 -35.27 2.87 30.88
CA SER A 55 -35.60 4.28 31.11
C SER A 55 -35.35 5.18 29.90
N VAL A 56 -34.92 4.63 28.77
CA VAL A 56 -34.56 5.39 27.56
C VAL A 56 -35.38 4.97 26.34
N ARG A 57 -35.55 5.90 25.41
CA ARG A 57 -36.29 5.65 24.16
C ARG A 57 -35.54 4.70 23.21
N TYR A 58 -34.25 4.95 23.03
CA TYR A 58 -33.38 4.15 22.18
C TYR A 58 -32.20 3.66 23.01
N ARG A 59 -31.91 2.37 22.90
CA ARG A 59 -30.85 1.68 23.63
C ARG A 59 -29.68 1.49 22.70
N THR A 60 -28.49 1.81 23.17
CA THR A 60 -27.26 1.74 22.38
C THR A 60 -26.17 1.06 23.20
N THR A 61 -25.23 0.43 22.50
CA THR A 61 -24.00 -0.08 23.09
C THR A 61 -23.02 1.06 23.35
N TRP A 62 -21.96 0.75 24.11
CA TRP A 62 -20.80 1.64 24.24
C TRP A 62 -20.24 2.02 22.85
N ILE A 63 -19.97 1.01 22.01
CA ILE A 63 -19.54 1.17 20.62
C ILE A 63 -20.80 1.09 19.75
N THR A 64 -21.37 2.24 19.38
CA THR A 64 -22.63 2.26 18.62
C THR A 64 -22.37 1.89 17.17
N PRO A 65 -22.99 0.83 16.61
CA PRO A 65 -22.70 0.39 15.25
C PRO A 65 -23.14 1.42 14.23
N LEU A 66 -22.23 1.69 13.29
CA LEU A 66 -22.38 2.60 12.18
C LEU A 66 -21.98 1.88 10.90
N ALA A 67 -22.73 2.07 9.82
CA ALA A 67 -22.34 1.61 8.50
C ALA A 67 -22.75 2.62 7.43
N ILE A 68 -21.97 2.72 6.36
CA ILE A 68 -22.35 3.49 5.16
C ILE A 68 -22.44 2.51 3.99
N SER A 69 -23.54 2.55 3.25
CA SER A 69 -23.70 1.72 2.06
C SER A 69 -22.61 2.06 1.04
N PRO A 70 -21.90 1.06 0.49
CA PRO A 70 -20.96 1.30 -0.60
C PRO A 70 -21.68 1.60 -1.92
N LEU A 71 -23.01 1.43 -1.98
CA LEU A 71 -23.82 1.73 -3.16
C LEU A 71 -24.44 3.14 -3.07
N PRO A 72 -24.46 3.93 -4.16
CA PRO A 72 -25.20 5.18 -4.21
C PRO A 72 -26.68 5.01 -3.81
N PRO A 73 -27.27 5.94 -3.04
CA PRO A 73 -26.74 7.25 -2.63
C PRO A 73 -25.93 7.21 -1.31
N HIS A 74 -25.26 6.11 -0.98
CA HIS A 74 -24.42 5.95 0.22
C HIS A 74 -25.20 6.20 1.52
N ALA A 75 -26.31 5.49 1.67
CA ALA A 75 -27.14 5.57 2.87
C ALA A 75 -26.33 5.28 4.14
N ILE A 76 -26.50 6.11 5.16
CA ILE A 76 -25.88 5.96 6.48
C ILE A 76 -26.86 5.21 7.38
N TYR A 77 -26.35 4.22 8.10
CA TYR A 77 -27.12 3.41 9.04
C TYR A 77 -26.52 3.51 10.43
N GLN A 78 -27.36 3.75 11.43
CA GLN A 78 -26.94 3.69 12.84
C GLN A 78 -27.84 2.72 13.59
N GLY A 79 -27.24 1.87 14.42
CA GLY A 79 -27.95 0.86 15.18
C GLY A 79 -28.22 1.29 16.62
N ALA A 80 -29.42 0.97 17.07
CA ALA A 80 -29.84 0.93 18.47
C ALA A 80 -30.47 -0.45 18.71
N GLN A 81 -31.51 -0.57 19.52
CA GLN A 81 -32.40 -1.74 19.41
C GLN A 81 -33.16 -1.78 18.07
N VAL A 82 -33.24 -0.64 17.37
CA VAL A 82 -33.80 -0.46 16.02
C VAL A 82 -32.72 0.01 15.05
N LEU A 83 -32.94 -0.13 13.75
CA LEU A 83 -32.06 0.38 12.71
C LEU A 83 -32.59 1.71 12.16
N PHE A 84 -31.74 2.74 12.18
CA PHE A 84 -32.00 4.02 11.53
C PHE A 84 -31.31 4.10 10.17
N ARG A 85 -31.90 4.86 9.23
CA ARG A 85 -31.34 5.15 7.91
C ARG A 85 -31.41 6.64 7.61
N SER A 86 -30.33 7.20 7.05
CA SER A 86 -30.28 8.52 6.42
C SER A 86 -29.72 8.42 5.00
N THR A 87 -30.22 9.23 4.08
CA THR A 87 -29.72 9.34 2.70
C THR A 87 -29.27 10.75 2.33
N ASP A 88 -29.16 11.64 3.32
CA ASP A 88 -28.85 13.06 3.15
C ASP A 88 -27.74 13.54 4.11
N GLY A 89 -26.83 12.63 4.46
CA GLY A 89 -25.67 12.94 5.31
C GLY A 89 -26.01 13.14 6.78
N GLY A 90 -27.06 12.47 7.28
CA GLY A 90 -27.49 12.53 8.67
C GLY A 90 -28.40 13.71 9.02
N GLN A 91 -28.92 14.44 8.02
CA GLN A 91 -29.83 15.57 8.24
C GLN A 91 -31.25 15.10 8.57
N ARG A 92 -31.68 13.98 7.98
CA ARG A 92 -32.96 13.33 8.26
C ARG A 92 -32.76 11.83 8.45
N TRP A 93 -33.56 11.27 9.34
CA TRP A 93 -33.49 9.87 9.72
C TRP A 93 -34.86 9.20 9.68
N GLU A 94 -34.88 7.98 9.19
CA GLU A 94 -36.03 7.08 9.22
C GLU A 94 -35.69 5.87 10.09
N THR A 95 -36.62 5.47 10.98
CA THR A 95 -36.54 4.17 11.63
C THR A 95 -37.05 3.10 10.67
N ILE A 96 -36.19 2.18 10.25
CA ILE A 96 -36.49 1.18 9.21
C ILE A 96 -36.59 -0.24 9.78
N SER A 97 -36.77 -0.40 11.09
CA SER A 97 -36.98 -1.70 11.71
C SER A 97 -37.82 -1.61 12.98
N PRO A 98 -38.47 -2.71 13.41
CA PRO A 98 -38.88 -2.89 14.80
C PRO A 98 -37.65 -3.09 15.70
N ASP A 99 -37.88 -3.36 16.98
CA ASP A 99 -36.83 -3.88 17.86
C ASP A 99 -36.31 -5.22 17.30
N LEU A 100 -35.02 -5.25 16.96
CA LEU A 100 -34.37 -6.39 16.32
C LEU A 100 -33.70 -7.35 17.32
N SER A 101 -33.65 -6.97 18.60
CA SER A 101 -33.11 -7.78 19.69
C SER A 101 -34.05 -8.92 20.11
N GLY A 102 -33.66 -9.63 21.17
CA GLY A 102 -34.42 -10.68 21.85
C GLY A 102 -35.43 -10.18 22.88
N ALA A 103 -35.72 -8.88 22.91
CA ALA A 103 -36.71 -8.29 23.82
C ALA A 103 -38.08 -8.94 23.65
N VAL A 104 -38.76 -9.21 24.78
CA VAL A 104 -40.13 -9.72 24.81
C VAL A 104 -41.03 -8.61 25.37
N PRO A 105 -41.97 -8.06 24.57
CA PRO A 105 -42.87 -7.02 25.04
C PRO A 105 -43.65 -7.43 26.30
N GLY A 106 -43.74 -6.53 27.28
CA GLY A 106 -44.49 -6.76 28.51
C GLY A 106 -43.79 -7.64 29.56
N THR A 107 -42.51 -7.97 29.37
CA THR A 107 -41.70 -8.65 30.38
C THR A 107 -41.74 -7.89 31.72
N PRO A 108 -42.23 -8.48 32.82
CA PRO A 108 -42.38 -7.76 34.09
C PRO A 108 -41.04 -7.55 34.81
N ASP A 109 -41.04 -6.84 35.95
CA ASP A 109 -39.90 -6.78 36.90
C ASP A 109 -38.52 -6.42 36.30
N CYS A 110 -38.47 -5.74 35.15
CA CYS A 110 -37.22 -5.33 34.52
C CYS A 110 -36.46 -4.25 35.28
N ASP A 111 -37.13 -3.59 36.24
CA ASP A 111 -36.59 -2.51 37.07
C ASP A 111 -36.46 -2.90 38.57
N LYS A 112 -36.69 -4.17 38.93
CA LYS A 112 -36.66 -4.63 40.32
C LYS A 112 -35.38 -5.40 40.63
N GLY A 113 -34.58 -4.88 41.57
CA GLY A 113 -33.32 -5.48 42.02
C GLY A 113 -32.23 -5.47 40.94
N ASP A 114 -31.14 -6.20 41.16
CA ASP A 114 -30.23 -6.53 40.07
C ASP A 114 -30.87 -7.66 39.24
N VAL A 115 -30.88 -7.51 37.92
CA VAL A 115 -31.52 -8.47 37.00
C VAL A 115 -30.56 -9.64 36.77
N PHE A 116 -30.77 -10.77 37.47
CA PHE A 116 -29.70 -11.77 37.61
C PHE A 116 -29.67 -12.95 36.62
N SER A 117 -30.70 -13.19 35.80
CA SER A 117 -30.59 -14.24 34.77
C SER A 117 -30.35 -13.63 33.39
N VAL A 118 -29.40 -14.20 32.65
CA VAL A 118 -29.06 -13.81 31.27
C VAL A 118 -30.31 -13.79 30.37
N SER A 119 -31.20 -14.77 30.52
CA SER A 119 -32.45 -14.85 29.74
C SER A 119 -33.44 -13.75 30.11
N ARG A 120 -33.51 -13.36 31.39
CA ARG A 120 -34.38 -12.27 31.81
C ARG A 120 -33.87 -10.93 31.33
N ALA A 121 -32.56 -10.67 31.43
CA ALA A 121 -31.96 -9.45 30.89
C ALA A 121 -32.26 -9.30 29.38
N ARG A 122 -32.14 -10.41 28.63
CA ARG A 122 -32.47 -10.44 27.20
C ARG A 122 -33.94 -10.12 26.95
N ALA A 123 -34.87 -10.78 27.65
CA ALA A 123 -36.30 -10.53 27.54
C ALA A 123 -36.70 -9.10 27.94
N CYS A 124 -36.00 -8.50 28.91
CA CYS A 124 -36.18 -7.10 29.33
C CYS A 124 -35.62 -6.08 28.32
N GLY A 125 -34.98 -6.54 27.24
CA GLY A 125 -34.46 -5.68 26.19
C GLY A 125 -33.13 -5.03 26.55
N PHE A 126 -32.22 -5.76 27.18
CA PHE A 126 -30.85 -5.28 27.36
C PHE A 126 -30.01 -5.44 26.08
N GLY A 127 -30.48 -6.23 25.12
CA GLY A 127 -29.84 -6.41 23.82
C GLY A 127 -30.11 -5.29 22.82
N VAL A 128 -29.14 -5.07 21.94
CA VAL A 128 -29.15 -4.06 20.86
C VAL A 128 -28.43 -4.60 19.62
N ILE A 129 -28.54 -3.87 18.51
CA ILE A 129 -27.73 -4.11 17.32
C ILE A 129 -26.25 -3.86 17.66
N SER A 130 -25.37 -4.79 17.27
CA SER A 130 -23.92 -4.72 17.49
C SER A 130 -23.13 -4.60 16.18
N THR A 131 -23.70 -5.01 15.05
CA THR A 131 -23.08 -4.94 13.73
C THR A 131 -24.13 -4.76 12.63
N ILE A 132 -23.80 -3.99 11.59
CA ILE A 132 -24.67 -3.68 10.45
C ILE A 132 -23.87 -3.92 9.19
N ALA A 133 -24.41 -4.74 8.28
CA ALA A 133 -23.76 -5.10 7.03
C ALA A 133 -24.72 -4.88 5.85
N PRO A 134 -24.78 -3.65 5.29
CA PRO A 134 -25.48 -3.41 4.03
C PRO A 134 -24.76 -4.17 2.91
N SER A 135 -25.51 -4.75 1.99
CA SER A 135 -24.89 -5.48 0.88
C SER A 135 -24.12 -4.53 -0.05
N PRO A 136 -22.91 -4.90 -0.46
CA PRO A 136 -22.15 -4.15 -1.46
C PRO A 136 -22.69 -4.27 -2.89
N ARG A 137 -23.72 -5.09 -3.11
CA ARG A 137 -24.26 -5.39 -4.44
C ARG A 137 -25.78 -5.21 -4.55
N GLU A 138 -26.51 -5.34 -3.45
CA GLU A 138 -27.98 -5.31 -3.42
C GLU A 138 -28.46 -4.21 -2.48
N LYS A 139 -28.92 -3.08 -3.05
CA LYS A 139 -29.26 -1.85 -2.32
C LYS A 139 -30.17 -2.03 -1.09
N ASP A 140 -31.11 -2.96 -1.17
CA ASP A 140 -32.15 -3.17 -0.16
C ASP A 140 -31.88 -4.40 0.74
N LEU A 141 -30.76 -5.08 0.54
CA LEU A 141 -30.30 -6.22 1.34
C LEU A 141 -29.42 -5.73 2.49
N ILE A 142 -29.88 -5.92 3.73
CA ILE A 142 -29.14 -5.51 4.94
C ILE A 142 -29.18 -6.65 5.94
N TRP A 143 -28.00 -7.03 6.42
CA TRP A 143 -27.83 -7.94 7.54
C TRP A 143 -27.54 -7.15 8.81
N VAL A 144 -28.08 -7.61 9.92
CA VAL A 144 -27.89 -7.03 11.24
C VAL A 144 -27.58 -8.15 12.22
N GLY A 145 -26.56 -7.94 13.04
CA GLY A 145 -26.25 -8.80 14.18
C GLY A 145 -26.51 -8.07 15.49
N THR A 146 -26.96 -8.79 16.52
CA THR A 146 -27.18 -8.26 17.86
C THR A 146 -26.19 -8.81 18.87
N ASP A 147 -25.98 -8.08 19.96
CA ASP A 147 -25.13 -8.54 21.07
C ASP A 147 -25.74 -9.68 21.89
N ASP A 148 -27.05 -9.85 21.80
CA ASP A 148 -27.81 -10.91 22.45
C ASP A 148 -28.02 -12.18 21.59
N GLY A 149 -27.34 -12.26 20.44
CA GLY A 149 -27.17 -13.50 19.68
C GLY A 149 -28.15 -13.73 18.53
N LEU A 150 -28.64 -12.67 17.87
CA LEU A 150 -29.53 -12.77 16.73
C LEU A 150 -28.90 -12.24 15.44
N VAL A 151 -29.19 -12.93 14.34
CA VAL A 151 -28.98 -12.43 12.97
C VAL A 151 -30.33 -12.09 12.36
N ARG A 152 -30.49 -10.84 11.93
CA ARG A 152 -31.70 -10.32 11.27
C ARG A 152 -31.39 -9.92 9.85
N LEU A 153 -32.32 -10.21 8.94
CA LEU A 153 -32.17 -9.92 7.52
C LEU A 153 -33.39 -9.16 6.99
N THR A 154 -33.13 -8.09 6.26
CA THR A 154 -34.12 -7.48 5.36
C THR A 154 -33.62 -7.53 3.93
N ARG A 155 -34.56 -7.67 2.99
CA ARG A 155 -34.29 -7.69 1.54
C ARG A 155 -35.11 -6.63 0.78
N ASP A 156 -35.85 -5.81 1.52
CA ASP A 156 -36.80 -4.83 1.00
C ASP A 156 -36.59 -3.44 1.62
N GLY A 157 -35.35 -3.18 2.09
CA GLY A 157 -34.94 -1.89 2.62
C GLY A 157 -35.53 -1.57 3.99
N GLY A 158 -35.88 -2.61 4.76
CA GLY A 158 -36.38 -2.51 6.14
C GLY A 158 -37.90 -2.62 6.29
N LYS A 159 -38.66 -2.89 5.22
CA LYS A 159 -40.13 -3.05 5.31
C LYS A 159 -40.49 -4.35 6.03
N SER A 160 -39.70 -5.41 5.83
CA SER A 160 -39.83 -6.67 6.55
C SER A 160 -38.47 -7.20 7.01
N TRP A 161 -38.49 -7.92 8.14
CA TRP A 161 -37.29 -8.47 8.78
C TRP A 161 -37.50 -9.93 9.15
N GLN A 162 -36.49 -10.76 8.85
CA GLN A 162 -36.49 -12.19 9.12
C GLN A 162 -35.42 -12.52 10.17
N ASN A 163 -35.73 -13.46 11.07
CA ASN A 163 -34.71 -14.07 11.93
C ASN A 163 -34.03 -15.19 11.14
N VAL A 164 -32.74 -15.04 10.89
CA VAL A 164 -31.91 -15.98 10.13
C VAL A 164 -30.70 -16.43 10.95
N THR A 165 -30.86 -16.48 12.27
CA THR A 165 -29.80 -16.84 13.22
C THR A 165 -29.30 -18.28 12.99
N PRO A 166 -27.97 -18.53 12.98
CA PRO A 166 -27.42 -19.87 12.95
C PRO A 166 -28.02 -20.76 14.07
N PRO A 167 -28.42 -22.00 13.77
CA PRO A 167 -29.03 -22.87 14.77
C PRO A 167 -28.03 -23.22 15.88
N GLY A 168 -28.50 -23.25 17.13
CA GLY A 168 -27.70 -23.66 18.28
C GLY A 168 -26.84 -22.56 18.92
N LEU A 169 -26.92 -21.31 18.44
CA LEU A 169 -26.32 -20.18 19.16
C LEU A 169 -27.02 -19.95 20.51
N ALA A 170 -26.23 -19.87 21.57
CA ALA A 170 -26.72 -19.54 22.91
C ALA A 170 -27.09 -18.05 22.99
N GLU A 171 -27.98 -17.70 23.93
CA GLU A 171 -28.25 -16.30 24.25
C GLU A 171 -26.94 -15.58 24.61
N TRP A 172 -26.83 -14.30 24.21
CA TRP A 172 -25.62 -13.49 24.42
C TRP A 172 -24.38 -13.98 23.66
N SER A 173 -24.59 -14.76 22.58
CA SER A 173 -23.57 -14.99 21.57
C SER A 173 -23.40 -13.76 20.68
N ARG A 174 -22.67 -12.75 21.16
CA ARG A 174 -22.56 -11.45 20.48
C ARG A 174 -22.11 -11.60 19.03
N LEU A 175 -22.91 -11.09 18.09
CA LEU A 175 -22.48 -10.97 16.70
C LEU A 175 -21.44 -9.86 16.63
N ALA A 176 -20.17 -10.23 16.56
CA ALA A 176 -19.07 -9.28 16.52
C ALA A 176 -19.03 -8.55 15.17
N GLN A 177 -19.21 -9.31 14.09
CA GLN A 177 -19.23 -8.77 12.74
C GLN A 177 -20.01 -9.69 11.79
N ILE A 178 -20.66 -9.06 10.79
CA ILE A 178 -21.19 -9.75 9.61
C ILE A 178 -20.58 -9.13 8.35
N ASP A 179 -20.05 -9.96 7.45
CA ASP A 179 -19.61 -9.52 6.13
C ASP A 179 -20.59 -9.98 5.06
N ALA A 180 -21.23 -9.01 4.38
CA ALA A 180 -22.14 -9.30 3.28
C ALA A 180 -21.33 -9.43 1.98
N SER A 181 -21.47 -10.56 1.29
CA SER A 181 -20.57 -10.88 0.19
C SER A 181 -20.60 -9.86 -0.95
N ALA A 182 -19.40 -9.43 -1.35
CA ALA A 182 -19.14 -8.59 -2.52
C ALA A 182 -19.17 -9.35 -3.85
N THR A 183 -19.20 -10.69 -3.80
CA THR A 183 -19.07 -11.53 -4.99
C THR A 183 -20.25 -12.46 -5.24
N ALA A 184 -21.08 -12.74 -4.22
CA ALA A 184 -22.21 -13.66 -4.34
C ALA A 184 -23.48 -13.17 -3.62
N ALA A 185 -24.63 -13.28 -4.28
CA ALA A 185 -25.93 -13.01 -3.66
C ALA A 185 -26.25 -14.04 -2.58
N GLY A 186 -26.96 -13.64 -1.52
CA GLY A 186 -27.36 -14.53 -0.42
C GLY A 186 -26.22 -15.07 0.44
N THR A 187 -24.96 -14.70 0.14
CA THR A 187 -23.78 -15.11 0.88
C THR A 187 -23.42 -14.08 1.94
N ALA A 188 -23.18 -14.56 3.16
CA ALA A 188 -22.68 -13.75 4.27
C ALA A 188 -21.83 -14.59 5.21
N TYR A 189 -20.91 -13.93 5.89
CA TYR A 189 -20.00 -14.51 6.87
C TYR A 189 -20.25 -13.84 8.22
N ALA A 190 -20.38 -14.62 9.29
CA ALA A 190 -20.68 -14.09 10.62
C ALA A 190 -19.62 -14.53 11.63
N ALA A 191 -18.92 -13.55 12.21
CA ALA A 191 -18.06 -13.74 13.38
C ALA A 191 -18.89 -13.58 14.66
N VAL A 192 -18.80 -14.56 15.55
CA VAL A 192 -19.52 -14.59 16.82
C VAL A 192 -18.50 -14.60 17.95
N ASP A 193 -18.67 -13.68 18.89
CA ASP A 193 -17.80 -13.48 20.03
C ASP A 193 -18.53 -13.89 21.32
N ARG A 194 -17.97 -14.89 22.02
CA ARG A 194 -18.51 -15.43 23.27
C ARG A 194 -17.56 -15.30 24.47
N HIS A 195 -16.42 -14.63 24.33
CA HIS A 195 -15.42 -14.57 25.42
C HIS A 195 -15.99 -13.89 26.67
N ARG A 196 -16.94 -12.96 26.52
CA ARG A 196 -17.64 -12.29 27.64
C ARG A 196 -18.56 -13.21 28.44
N THR A 197 -18.77 -14.43 27.96
CA THR A 197 -19.55 -15.48 28.61
C THR A 197 -18.66 -16.66 29.03
N ASP A 198 -17.35 -16.41 29.21
CA ASP A 198 -16.33 -17.41 29.54
C ASP A 198 -16.23 -18.55 28.51
N ASP A 199 -16.46 -18.25 27.23
CA ASP A 199 -16.32 -19.20 26.11
C ASP A 199 -15.39 -18.63 25.02
N ASP A 200 -14.12 -19.02 25.08
CA ASP A 200 -13.05 -18.55 24.17
C ASP A 200 -12.95 -19.35 22.86
N ARG A 201 -13.89 -20.26 22.60
CA ARG A 201 -13.88 -21.04 21.35
C ARG A 201 -14.12 -20.14 20.13
N PRO A 202 -13.53 -20.48 18.96
CA PRO A 202 -13.83 -19.76 17.74
C PRO A 202 -15.26 -20.07 17.27
N TYR A 203 -16.00 -19.04 16.89
CA TYR A 203 -17.31 -19.18 16.24
C TYR A 203 -17.35 -18.32 14.99
N LEU A 204 -17.43 -18.98 13.83
CA LEU A 204 -17.54 -18.37 12.53
C LEU A 204 -18.52 -19.19 11.70
N TYR A 205 -19.48 -18.54 11.05
CA TYR A 205 -20.50 -19.19 10.24
C TYR A 205 -20.56 -18.60 8.83
N VAL A 206 -20.88 -19.47 7.86
CA VAL A 206 -21.08 -19.10 6.45
C VAL A 206 -22.47 -19.51 6.02
N THR A 207 -23.17 -18.63 5.30
CA THR A 207 -24.42 -18.90 4.58
C THR A 207 -24.22 -18.59 3.10
N HIS A 208 -24.95 -19.29 2.22
CA HIS A 208 -25.08 -18.96 0.79
C HIS A 208 -26.52 -18.77 0.33
N ASP A 209 -27.49 -18.86 1.23
CA ASP A 209 -28.91 -18.96 0.89
C ASP A 209 -29.79 -17.96 1.65
N PHE A 210 -29.23 -16.78 1.94
CA PHE A 210 -29.88 -15.72 2.72
C PHE A 210 -30.14 -16.14 4.19
N GLY A 211 -29.26 -16.98 4.75
CA GLY A 211 -29.26 -17.38 6.16
C GLY A 211 -30.28 -18.45 6.50
N LYS A 212 -30.81 -19.17 5.49
CA LYS A 212 -31.68 -20.33 5.73
C LYS A 212 -30.86 -21.49 6.27
N THR A 213 -29.64 -21.64 5.81
CA THR A 213 -28.68 -22.63 6.32
C THR A 213 -27.35 -21.96 6.64
N TRP A 214 -26.70 -22.47 7.69
CA TRP A 214 -25.39 -22.01 8.13
C TRP A 214 -24.46 -23.19 8.34
N ARG A 215 -23.22 -23.02 7.88
CA ARG A 215 -22.12 -23.96 8.10
C ARG A 215 -21.11 -23.32 9.05
N ALA A 216 -20.69 -24.06 10.09
CA ALA A 216 -19.56 -23.66 10.92
C ALA A 216 -18.27 -23.70 10.10
N ALA A 217 -17.44 -22.68 10.23
CA ALA A 217 -16.24 -22.46 9.43
C ALA A 217 -15.05 -22.13 10.33
N THR A 218 -14.72 -23.09 11.21
CA THR A 218 -13.72 -22.92 12.29
C THR A 218 -12.54 -23.88 12.18
N SER A 219 -12.54 -24.77 11.19
CA SER A 219 -11.45 -25.74 10.96
C SER A 219 -10.12 -25.02 10.74
N GLY A 220 -9.08 -25.37 11.49
CA GLY A 220 -7.75 -24.74 11.42
C GLY A 220 -7.59 -23.46 12.25
N LEU A 221 -8.67 -22.92 12.82
CA LEU A 221 -8.57 -21.84 13.82
C LEU A 221 -8.15 -22.42 15.19
N PRO A 222 -7.49 -21.62 16.06
CA PRO A 222 -7.10 -22.07 17.39
C PRO A 222 -8.33 -22.43 18.25
N ALA A 223 -8.24 -23.51 19.03
CA ALA A 223 -9.33 -23.97 19.89
C ALA A 223 -9.78 -22.94 20.95
N GLU A 224 -8.84 -22.11 21.41
CA GLU A 224 -9.06 -21.00 22.35
C GLU A 224 -8.72 -19.66 21.68
N GLY A 225 -9.36 -19.35 20.55
CA GLY A 225 -9.12 -18.14 19.78
C GLY A 225 -10.42 -17.53 19.29
N TRP A 226 -11.14 -16.82 20.15
CA TRP A 226 -12.39 -16.17 19.78
C TRP A 226 -12.20 -15.25 18.56
N VAL A 227 -13.22 -15.18 17.71
CA VAL A 227 -13.17 -14.50 16.41
C VAL A 227 -13.80 -13.13 16.54
N ALA A 228 -13.04 -12.08 16.28
CA ALA A 228 -13.53 -10.71 16.30
C ALA A 228 -14.15 -10.31 14.95
N VAL A 229 -13.54 -10.80 13.86
CA VAL A 229 -13.81 -10.29 12.53
C VAL A 229 -13.59 -11.34 11.45
N VAL A 230 -14.46 -11.34 10.44
CA VAL A 230 -14.26 -12.02 9.17
C VAL A 230 -14.44 -11.00 8.03
N ARG A 231 -13.64 -11.14 6.96
CA ARG A 231 -13.75 -10.35 5.73
C ARG A 231 -13.51 -11.22 4.52
N GLN A 232 -14.38 -11.11 3.54
CA GLN A 232 -14.23 -11.68 2.20
C GLN A 232 -13.37 -10.74 1.35
N ASP A 233 -12.45 -11.32 0.57
CA ASP A 233 -11.82 -10.57 -0.51
C ASP A 233 -12.87 -10.12 -1.54
N PRO A 234 -12.94 -8.82 -1.89
CA PRO A 234 -13.99 -8.32 -2.77
C PRO A 234 -13.81 -8.75 -4.24
N VAL A 235 -12.68 -9.35 -4.60
CA VAL A 235 -12.33 -9.73 -5.98
C VAL A 235 -12.39 -11.24 -6.20
N LYS A 236 -11.86 -12.04 -5.26
CA LYS A 236 -11.71 -13.49 -5.34
C LYS A 236 -12.74 -14.16 -4.42
N PRO A 237 -13.82 -14.75 -4.96
CA PRO A 237 -14.77 -15.53 -4.16
C PRO A 237 -14.06 -16.65 -3.40
N GLY A 238 -14.46 -16.87 -2.15
CA GLY A 238 -13.91 -17.93 -1.29
C GLY A 238 -12.56 -17.60 -0.63
N LEU A 239 -11.90 -16.50 -1.00
CA LEU A 239 -10.75 -16.00 -0.25
C LEU A 239 -11.26 -15.16 0.94
N LEU A 240 -11.01 -15.65 2.16
CA LEU A 240 -11.45 -15.03 3.40
C LEU A 240 -10.28 -14.72 4.32
N PHE A 241 -10.43 -13.68 5.13
CA PHE A 241 -9.52 -13.31 6.20
C PHE A 241 -10.28 -13.28 7.53
N ALA A 242 -9.66 -13.77 8.59
CA ALA A 242 -10.23 -13.74 9.94
C ALA A 242 -9.24 -13.11 10.93
N GLY A 243 -9.76 -12.26 11.80
CA GLY A 243 -9.04 -11.73 12.96
C GLY A 243 -9.55 -12.41 14.23
N THR A 244 -8.61 -12.94 15.00
CA THR A 244 -8.88 -13.65 16.26
C THR A 244 -8.10 -13.00 17.40
N SER A 245 -8.39 -13.42 18.63
CA SER A 245 -7.56 -13.07 19.80
C SER A 245 -6.11 -13.58 19.71
N ARG A 246 -5.78 -14.43 18.74
CA ARG A 246 -4.44 -15.03 18.54
C ARG A 246 -3.75 -14.63 17.24
N GLY A 247 -4.29 -13.67 16.50
CA GLY A 247 -3.70 -13.17 15.26
C GLY A 247 -4.64 -13.26 14.05
N ALA A 248 -4.06 -13.10 12.86
CA ALA A 248 -4.77 -13.11 11.59
C ALA A 248 -4.65 -14.46 10.89
N PHE A 249 -5.71 -14.84 10.17
CA PHE A 249 -5.83 -16.10 9.45
C PHE A 249 -6.38 -15.86 8.06
N VAL A 250 -6.06 -16.76 7.13
CA VAL A 250 -6.57 -16.77 5.76
C VAL A 250 -7.17 -18.13 5.42
N SER A 251 -8.23 -18.14 4.64
CA SER A 251 -8.83 -19.33 4.04
C SER A 251 -8.96 -19.11 2.54
N PHE A 252 -8.59 -20.11 1.75
CA PHE A 252 -8.68 -20.09 0.28
C PHE A 252 -9.87 -20.94 -0.25
N ASP A 253 -10.65 -21.51 0.65
CA ASP A 253 -11.71 -22.48 0.38
C ASP A 253 -13.04 -22.11 1.08
N ASP A 254 -13.31 -20.80 1.15
CA ASP A 254 -14.55 -20.24 1.67
C ASP A 254 -14.81 -20.60 3.15
N GLY A 255 -13.76 -20.54 3.96
CA GLY A 255 -13.80 -20.91 5.38
C GLY A 255 -13.89 -22.42 5.61
N GLY A 256 -13.51 -23.24 4.63
CA GLY A 256 -13.39 -24.68 4.77
C GLY A 256 -12.26 -25.05 5.73
N THR A 257 -11.08 -24.46 5.52
CA THR A 257 -9.90 -24.55 6.40
C THR A 257 -9.18 -23.21 6.47
N TRP A 258 -8.72 -22.87 7.67
CA TRP A 258 -7.95 -21.67 7.96
C TRP A 258 -6.47 -22.00 8.19
N GLN A 259 -5.59 -21.09 7.76
CA GLN A 259 -4.17 -21.12 8.07
C GLN A 259 -3.69 -19.76 8.60
N PRO A 260 -2.66 -19.71 9.45
CA PRO A 260 -2.14 -18.45 9.98
C PRO A 260 -1.65 -17.53 8.85
N LEU A 261 -2.03 -16.25 8.91
CA LEU A 261 -1.51 -15.16 8.08
C LEU A 261 -0.74 -14.18 8.99
N GLN A 262 0.30 -14.70 9.64
CA GLN A 262 0.98 -13.98 10.71
C GLN A 262 2.18 -13.17 10.21
N LEU A 263 3.01 -13.68 9.30
CA LEU A 263 4.24 -13.02 8.83
C LEU A 263 5.07 -12.42 9.98
N ASN A 264 5.25 -11.09 10.02
CA ASN A 264 5.93 -10.35 11.09
C ASN A 264 4.97 -9.71 12.12
N LEU A 265 3.66 -9.93 12.01
CA LEU A 265 2.67 -9.54 13.03
C LEU A 265 2.96 -10.34 14.31
N PRO A 266 3.09 -9.73 15.49
CA PRO A 266 3.18 -10.48 16.75
C PRO A 266 1.85 -11.18 17.07
N THR A 267 1.88 -12.26 17.85
CA THR A 267 0.65 -12.83 18.42
C THR A 267 -0.08 -11.77 19.24
N THR A 268 -1.19 -11.28 18.72
CA THR A 268 -2.02 -10.23 19.32
C THR A 268 -3.46 -10.38 18.83
N GLY A 269 -4.41 -9.80 19.57
CA GLY A 269 -5.80 -9.74 19.13
C GLY A 269 -5.94 -8.86 17.89
N VAL A 270 -6.58 -9.38 16.84
CA VAL A 270 -6.95 -8.63 15.63
C VAL A 270 -8.45 -8.40 15.67
N ASN A 271 -8.83 -7.15 15.98
CA ASN A 271 -10.21 -6.79 16.30
C ASN A 271 -11.02 -6.35 15.07
N ASP A 272 -10.35 -5.83 14.04
CA ASP A 272 -10.99 -5.51 12.78
C ASP A 272 -10.03 -5.69 11.60
N LEU A 273 -10.61 -5.95 10.43
CA LEU A 273 -9.93 -6.09 9.16
C LEU A 273 -10.66 -5.24 8.12
N THR A 274 -9.92 -4.55 7.27
CA THR A 274 -10.48 -3.91 6.07
C THR A 274 -9.58 -4.11 4.87
N ILE A 275 -10.18 -4.13 3.68
CA ILE A 275 -9.45 -4.27 2.42
C ILE A 275 -9.61 -2.95 1.66
N HIS A 276 -8.49 -2.29 1.37
CA HIS A 276 -8.46 -1.09 0.55
C HIS A 276 -7.67 -1.36 -0.74
N GLY A 277 -8.37 -1.51 -1.86
CA GLY A 277 -7.76 -1.94 -3.11
C GLY A 277 -7.16 -3.35 -2.98
N ASN A 278 -5.84 -3.42 -2.91
CA ASN A 278 -5.12 -4.68 -2.70
C ASN A 278 -4.49 -4.78 -1.30
N ASP A 279 -4.70 -3.82 -0.40
CA ASP A 279 -4.06 -3.85 0.91
C ASP A 279 -5.03 -4.41 1.95
N LEU A 280 -4.54 -5.34 2.77
CA LEU A 280 -5.27 -5.83 3.94
C LEU A 280 -4.76 -5.09 5.17
N VAL A 281 -5.64 -4.31 5.80
CA VAL A 281 -5.35 -3.52 6.99
C VAL A 281 -5.93 -4.22 8.21
N ALA A 282 -5.12 -4.41 9.24
CA ALA A 282 -5.49 -5.04 10.50
C ALA A 282 -5.39 -4.05 11.67
N ALA A 283 -6.49 -3.92 12.41
CA ALA A 283 -6.53 -3.21 13.68
C ALA A 283 -6.28 -4.17 14.83
N THR A 284 -5.23 -3.91 15.62
CA THR A 284 -4.80 -4.81 16.69
C THR A 284 -5.11 -4.25 18.08
N GLU A 285 -5.10 -5.13 19.08
CA GLU A 285 -5.16 -4.74 20.49
C GLU A 285 -3.75 -4.38 21.00
N GLY A 286 -3.51 -3.08 21.22
CA GLY A 286 -2.28 -2.58 21.83
C GLY A 286 -1.00 -2.69 20.98
N ARG A 287 -1.11 -3.00 19.67
CA ARG A 287 0.03 -3.20 18.76
C ARG A 287 -0.09 -2.44 17.44
N SER A 288 -0.77 -1.30 17.42
CA SER A 288 -0.94 -0.41 16.26
C SER A 288 -1.76 -1.00 15.09
N LEU A 289 -1.81 -0.27 13.97
CA LEU A 289 -2.34 -0.76 12.70
C LEU A 289 -1.24 -1.47 11.92
N TRP A 290 -1.60 -2.56 11.25
CA TRP A 290 -0.72 -3.31 10.36
C TRP A 290 -1.31 -3.34 8.95
N VAL A 291 -0.45 -3.22 7.95
CA VAL A 291 -0.85 -3.31 6.54
C VAL A 291 -0.05 -4.43 5.89
N LEU A 292 -0.75 -5.39 5.32
CA LEU A 292 -0.17 -6.31 4.35
C LEU A 292 -0.33 -5.69 2.97
N ASP A 293 0.75 -5.08 2.48
CA ASP A 293 0.79 -4.43 1.18
C ASP A 293 0.64 -5.48 0.07
N ASP A 294 -0.38 -5.30 -0.76
CA ASP A 294 -0.73 -6.13 -1.91
C ASP A 294 -1.00 -7.63 -1.61
N ILE A 295 -2.28 -7.96 -1.41
CA ILE A 295 -2.82 -9.32 -1.27
C ILE A 295 -3.09 -10.00 -2.61
N SER A 296 -2.79 -9.37 -3.75
CA SER A 296 -2.95 -10.00 -5.07
C SER A 296 -2.28 -11.38 -5.17
N PRO A 297 -1.08 -11.62 -4.58
CA PRO A 297 -0.52 -12.97 -4.53
C PRO A 297 -1.47 -14.00 -3.92
N LEU A 298 -2.17 -13.67 -2.83
CA LEU A 298 -3.11 -14.58 -2.17
C LEU A 298 -4.31 -14.94 -3.05
N ARG A 299 -4.69 -14.09 -4.01
CA ARG A 299 -5.77 -14.38 -4.96
C ARG A 299 -5.38 -15.42 -6.02
N HIS A 300 -4.08 -15.68 -6.18
CA HIS A 300 -3.51 -16.51 -7.23
C HIS A 300 -2.75 -17.75 -6.72
N LEU A 301 -2.49 -17.84 -5.42
CA LEU A 301 -1.85 -18.98 -4.79
C LEU A 301 -2.88 -20.05 -4.43
N GLU A 302 -3.24 -20.90 -5.40
CA GLU A 302 -4.04 -22.11 -5.17
C GLU A 302 -3.22 -23.37 -5.52
N GLY A 303 -3.06 -24.28 -4.55
CA GLY A 303 -2.38 -25.57 -4.75
C GLY A 303 -0.84 -25.50 -4.75
N ALA A 304 -0.21 -26.65 -5.06
CA ALA A 304 1.25 -26.75 -5.11
C ALA A 304 1.80 -26.19 -6.43
N VAL A 305 2.77 -25.28 -6.34
CA VAL A 305 3.43 -24.69 -7.52
C VAL A 305 4.51 -25.67 -8.03
N THR A 306 4.36 -26.16 -9.27
CA THR A 306 5.26 -27.17 -9.86
C THR A 306 6.41 -26.59 -10.70
N GLY A 307 6.49 -25.27 -10.84
CA GLY A 307 7.52 -24.56 -11.61
C GLY A 307 7.61 -23.09 -11.20
N ALA A 308 8.47 -22.31 -11.85
CA ALA A 308 8.53 -20.88 -11.58
C ALA A 308 7.25 -20.19 -12.07
N THR A 309 6.57 -19.49 -11.17
CA THR A 309 5.29 -18.83 -11.45
C THR A 309 5.40 -17.36 -11.12
N LEU A 310 5.22 -16.52 -12.14
CA LEU A 310 5.07 -15.07 -11.96
C LEU A 310 3.61 -14.75 -11.64
N LEU A 311 3.37 -14.14 -10.48
CA LEU A 311 2.03 -13.76 -10.05
C LEU A 311 1.62 -12.45 -10.72
N PRO A 312 0.34 -12.26 -11.08
CA PRO A 312 -0.16 -11.00 -11.62
C PRO A 312 0.14 -9.83 -10.67
N PRO A 313 0.91 -8.82 -11.10
CA PRO A 313 1.23 -7.67 -10.26
C PRO A 313 0.05 -6.69 -10.18
N ALA A 314 -0.03 -5.96 -9.07
CA ALA A 314 -0.95 -4.83 -8.93
C ALA A 314 -0.60 -3.69 -9.90
N THR A 315 -1.52 -2.72 -10.05
CA THR A 315 -1.20 -1.46 -10.74
C THR A 315 -0.15 -0.70 -9.94
N ALA A 316 0.98 -0.38 -10.56
CA ALA A 316 2.03 0.42 -9.95
C ALA A 316 1.82 1.90 -10.26
N TYR A 317 2.07 2.77 -9.29
CA TYR A 317 1.89 4.22 -9.44
C TYR A 317 3.24 4.93 -9.44
N ARG A 318 3.42 5.90 -10.35
CA ARG A 318 4.60 6.78 -10.41
C ARG A 318 4.60 7.77 -9.24
N VAL A 319 4.91 7.31 -8.04
CA VAL A 319 4.98 8.16 -6.84
C VAL A 319 6.42 8.59 -6.63
N GLY A 320 6.67 9.90 -6.70
CA GLY A 320 7.97 10.49 -6.39
C GLY A 320 8.35 10.33 -4.91
N ALA A 321 9.64 10.16 -4.64
CA ALA A 321 10.15 10.19 -3.28
C ALA A 321 9.91 11.56 -2.62
N ASN A 322 10.04 11.60 -1.28
CA ASN A 322 9.99 12.86 -0.52
C ASN A 322 10.91 13.91 -1.15
N GLN A 323 10.36 15.10 -1.43
CA GLN A 323 11.11 16.24 -1.96
C GLN A 323 11.37 17.31 -0.90
N ASN A 324 10.99 17.07 0.36
CA ASN A 324 11.36 17.96 1.45
C ASN A 324 12.87 17.86 1.70
N ARG A 325 13.59 18.94 1.40
CA ARG A 325 15.05 19.05 1.47
C ARG A 325 15.54 19.47 2.86
N ASP A 326 14.63 19.88 3.74
CA ASP A 326 14.98 20.18 5.12
C ASP A 326 15.16 18.86 5.89
N THR A 327 16.30 18.76 6.56
CA THR A 327 16.83 17.65 7.39
C THR A 327 15.76 16.81 8.09
N PRO A 328 16.04 15.51 8.35
CA PRO A 328 15.00 14.53 8.62
C PRO A 328 14.09 14.95 9.75
N LEU A 329 12.82 14.55 9.65
CA LEU A 329 11.88 14.74 10.76
C LEU A 329 12.53 14.27 12.08
N PRO A 330 12.15 14.86 13.23
CA PRO A 330 12.69 14.46 14.54
C PRO A 330 12.48 12.97 14.83
N LEU A 331 13.51 12.26 15.34
CA LEU A 331 13.45 10.81 15.60
C LEU A 331 12.28 10.36 16.49
N ASP A 332 11.80 11.26 17.35
CA ASP A 332 10.66 11.11 18.25
C ASP A 332 9.29 11.26 17.59
N GLU A 333 9.22 11.74 16.34
CA GLU A 333 7.98 11.79 15.56
C GLU A 333 7.57 10.36 15.16
N PRO A 334 6.41 9.83 15.63
CA PRO A 334 5.96 8.49 15.31
C PRO A 334 5.81 8.32 13.80
N ARG A 335 6.52 7.34 13.25
CA ARG A 335 6.53 7.08 11.81
C ARG A 335 6.34 5.60 11.53
N THR A 336 5.62 5.34 10.45
CA THR A 336 5.56 4.03 9.81
C THR A 336 6.20 4.14 8.43
N PHE A 337 6.70 3.02 7.91
CA PHE A 337 7.14 2.98 6.53
C PHE A 337 5.91 3.06 5.62
N ASN A 338 6.01 3.87 4.58
CA ASN A 338 5.09 3.77 3.45
C ASN A 338 5.33 2.43 2.73
N PRO A 339 4.36 1.91 1.96
CA PRO A 339 4.61 0.80 1.05
C PRO A 339 5.80 1.12 0.13
N PRO A 340 6.56 0.11 -0.31
CA PRO A 340 7.70 0.31 -1.20
C PRO A 340 7.32 1.12 -2.45
N ALA A 341 8.15 2.11 -2.80
CA ALA A 341 7.92 2.91 -4.00
C ALA A 341 8.25 2.09 -5.26
N GLY A 342 7.23 1.73 -6.03
CA GLY A 342 7.41 1.10 -7.34
C GLY A 342 6.38 0.01 -7.65
N ALA A 343 6.72 -0.87 -8.59
CA ALA A 343 5.97 -2.09 -8.85
C ALA A 343 6.43 -3.21 -7.92
N ILE A 344 5.51 -3.72 -7.10
CA ILE A 344 5.71 -4.94 -6.33
C ILE A 344 5.50 -6.14 -7.27
N LEU A 345 6.54 -6.95 -7.44
CA LEU A 345 6.57 -8.10 -8.33
C LEU A 345 6.79 -9.37 -7.51
N ASP A 346 5.72 -10.15 -7.37
CA ASP A 346 5.73 -11.41 -6.63
C ASP A 346 5.82 -12.62 -7.55
N TYR A 347 6.62 -13.60 -7.16
CA TYR A 347 6.77 -14.85 -7.87
C TYR A 347 7.09 -16.00 -6.93
N VAL A 348 6.71 -17.20 -7.34
CA VAL A 348 6.99 -18.43 -6.60
C VAL A 348 8.00 -19.25 -7.39
N LEU A 349 9.06 -19.69 -6.71
CA LEU A 349 10.05 -20.60 -7.27
C LEU A 349 9.89 -22.00 -6.67
N PRO A 350 10.15 -23.06 -7.45
CA PRO A 350 10.15 -24.43 -6.95
C PRO A 350 11.28 -24.65 -5.92
N ALA A 351 11.26 -25.81 -5.27
CA ALA A 351 12.27 -26.19 -4.27
C ALA A 351 13.71 -26.15 -4.79
N SER A 352 13.90 -26.38 -6.08
CA SER A 352 15.18 -26.34 -6.77
C SER A 352 15.04 -25.55 -8.07
N VAL A 353 15.89 -24.54 -8.24
CA VAL A 353 16.09 -23.80 -9.49
C VAL A 353 17.56 -23.92 -9.86
N HIS A 354 17.85 -24.21 -11.13
CA HIS A 354 19.19 -24.34 -11.68
C HIS A 354 19.54 -23.10 -12.52
N GLY A 355 20.70 -22.52 -12.20
CA GLY A 355 21.17 -21.31 -12.88
C GLY A 355 20.46 -20.04 -12.40
N PRO A 356 20.68 -18.92 -13.10
CA PRO A 356 20.19 -17.62 -12.68
C PRO A 356 18.71 -17.45 -12.97
N VAL A 357 17.99 -16.86 -12.02
CA VAL A 357 16.65 -16.29 -12.23
C VAL A 357 16.83 -14.92 -12.86
N VAL A 358 16.04 -14.63 -13.90
CA VAL A 358 16.08 -13.36 -14.61
C VAL A 358 14.68 -12.75 -14.62
N LEU A 359 14.57 -11.48 -14.25
CA LEU A 359 13.33 -10.71 -14.30
C LEU A 359 13.54 -9.51 -15.24
N GLU A 360 12.77 -9.47 -16.33
CA GLU A 360 12.84 -8.40 -17.32
C GLU A 360 11.55 -7.59 -17.35
N ILE A 361 11.71 -6.28 -17.51
CA ILE A 361 10.61 -5.35 -17.76
C ILE A 361 10.66 -4.96 -19.23
N VAL A 362 9.57 -5.20 -19.95
CA VAL A 362 9.46 -4.95 -21.39
C VAL A 362 8.41 -3.90 -21.65
N ASP A 363 8.76 -2.89 -22.44
CA ASP A 363 7.87 -1.79 -22.80
C ASP A 363 6.79 -2.21 -23.82
N PRO A 364 5.79 -1.35 -24.10
CA PRO A 364 4.77 -1.64 -25.12
C PRO A 364 5.32 -1.87 -26.54
N LYS A 365 6.57 -1.45 -26.82
CA LYS A 365 7.25 -1.63 -28.12
C LYS A 365 8.05 -2.94 -28.18
N GLY A 366 8.08 -3.72 -27.10
CA GLY A 366 8.83 -4.98 -27.01
C GLY A 366 10.30 -4.81 -26.61
N GLN A 367 10.72 -3.62 -26.18
CA GLN A 367 12.09 -3.35 -25.75
C GLN A 367 12.26 -3.62 -24.26
N VAL A 368 13.37 -4.26 -23.88
CA VAL A 368 13.72 -4.47 -22.47
C VAL A 368 14.17 -3.14 -21.88
N VAL A 369 13.42 -2.65 -20.88
CA VAL A 369 13.70 -1.41 -20.15
C VAL A 369 14.68 -1.66 -19.00
N ARG A 370 14.48 -2.77 -18.28
CA ARG A 370 15.33 -3.21 -17.17
C ARG A 370 15.40 -4.74 -17.17
N SER A 371 16.56 -5.26 -16.79
CA SER A 371 16.79 -6.68 -16.52
C SER A 371 17.46 -6.81 -15.17
N PHE A 372 16.95 -7.71 -14.35
CA PHE A 372 17.46 -8.04 -13.02
C PHE A 372 17.81 -9.51 -12.98
N ARG A 373 18.94 -9.86 -12.35
CA ARG A 373 19.41 -11.24 -12.30
C ARG A 373 19.79 -11.64 -10.88
N SER A 374 19.57 -12.90 -10.54
CA SER A 374 19.86 -13.41 -9.19
C SER A 374 21.34 -13.71 -8.94
N ASP A 375 22.15 -13.79 -9.99
CA ASP A 375 23.60 -13.97 -9.95
C ASP A 375 24.38 -12.66 -10.04
N GLU A 376 23.68 -11.52 -10.09
CA GLU A 376 24.25 -10.19 -10.12
C GLU A 376 23.97 -9.45 -8.81
N THR A 377 25.03 -8.90 -8.21
CA THR A 377 24.90 -7.97 -7.08
C THR A 377 24.92 -6.55 -7.61
N PRO A 378 23.83 -5.76 -7.47
CA PRO A 378 23.83 -4.38 -7.91
C PRO A 378 24.91 -3.59 -7.15
N LYS A 379 25.72 -2.82 -7.88
CA LYS A 379 26.74 -1.95 -7.31
C LYS A 379 26.22 -0.52 -7.26
N ARG A 380 26.45 0.15 -6.13
CA ARG A 380 26.26 1.60 -6.02
C ARG A 380 27.38 2.31 -6.79
N PRO A 381 27.09 3.39 -7.54
CA PRO A 381 28.13 4.24 -8.07
C PRO A 381 28.90 4.89 -6.92
N GLU A 382 30.15 5.26 -7.15
CA GLU A 382 30.90 6.05 -6.18
C GLU A 382 30.30 7.47 -6.10
N ALA A 383 29.83 7.84 -4.91
CA ALA A 383 29.22 9.14 -4.62
C ALA A 383 29.71 9.68 -3.27
N SER A 384 29.83 11.00 -3.14
CA SER A 384 30.27 11.65 -1.91
C SER A 384 29.17 11.59 -0.84
N GLN A 385 29.40 10.81 0.22
CA GLN A 385 28.46 10.63 1.31
C GLN A 385 28.66 11.70 2.40
N TYR A 386 27.62 12.49 2.67
CA TYR A 386 27.63 13.55 3.70
C TYR A 386 26.79 13.19 4.95
N PHE A 387 26.27 11.96 5.02
CA PHE A 387 25.41 11.45 6.09
C PHE A 387 25.90 10.08 6.61
N ALA A 388 25.30 9.58 7.68
CA ALA A 388 25.69 8.31 8.29
C ALA A 388 25.25 7.08 7.47
N ASN A 389 25.99 5.97 7.57
CA ASN A 389 25.68 4.73 6.83
C ASN A 389 24.27 4.17 7.09
N ASP A 390 23.65 4.48 8.23
CA ASP A 390 22.31 4.00 8.60
C ASP A 390 21.18 4.53 7.70
N TRP A 391 21.48 5.45 6.78
CA TRP A 391 20.51 6.01 5.81
C TRP A 391 20.74 5.44 4.40
N LEU A 392 21.60 4.42 4.27
CA LEU A 392 21.75 3.60 3.08
C LEU A 392 21.15 2.23 3.34
N GLN A 393 20.46 1.69 2.35
CA GLN A 393 20.09 0.27 2.34
C GLN A 393 21.03 -0.51 1.41
N ALA A 394 21.25 -1.79 1.68
CA ALA A 394 21.98 -2.61 0.73
C ALA A 394 21.17 -2.74 -0.57
N PRO A 395 21.76 -2.55 -1.76
CA PRO A 395 21.05 -2.79 -3.01
C PRO A 395 20.49 -4.22 -3.04
N SER A 396 19.19 -4.36 -3.30
CA SER A 396 18.54 -5.66 -3.30
C SER A 396 18.80 -6.38 -4.63
N ALA A 397 19.52 -7.50 -4.57
CA ALA A 397 19.63 -8.43 -5.70
C ALA A 397 18.27 -9.14 -5.93
N LEU A 398 18.05 -9.68 -7.13
CA LEU A 398 16.83 -10.43 -7.42
C LEU A 398 16.76 -11.70 -6.56
N PRO A 399 15.78 -11.86 -5.66
CA PRO A 399 15.72 -13.03 -4.80
C PRO A 399 15.51 -14.34 -5.58
N ALA A 400 16.24 -15.40 -5.24
CA ALA A 400 16.07 -16.72 -5.87
C ALA A 400 15.85 -17.82 -4.84
N ARG A 401 15.07 -17.52 -3.78
CA ARG A 401 14.79 -18.49 -2.70
C ARG A 401 13.67 -19.44 -3.12
N PRO A 402 13.66 -20.71 -2.69
CA PRO A 402 12.49 -21.57 -2.80
C PRO A 402 11.24 -20.93 -2.21
N GLY A 403 10.09 -21.12 -2.86
CA GLY A 403 8.82 -20.54 -2.42
C GLY A 403 8.64 -19.08 -2.88
N HIS A 404 7.93 -18.29 -2.07
CA HIS A 404 7.54 -16.93 -2.42
C HIS A 404 8.73 -15.95 -2.35
N ASN A 405 8.86 -15.14 -3.40
CA ASN A 405 9.83 -14.05 -3.52
C ASN A 405 9.10 -12.78 -3.95
N ARG A 406 9.52 -11.65 -3.38
CA ARG A 406 9.04 -10.30 -3.70
C ARG A 406 10.22 -9.46 -4.17
N PHE A 407 10.06 -8.79 -5.31
CA PHE A 407 11.03 -7.82 -5.83
C PHE A 407 10.32 -6.51 -6.15
N VAL A 408 10.95 -5.37 -5.85
CA VAL A 408 10.35 -4.06 -6.12
C VAL A 408 11.14 -3.39 -7.23
N TRP A 409 10.48 -3.12 -8.35
CA TRP A 409 11.04 -2.28 -9.41
C TRP A 409 10.60 -0.83 -9.19
N ASP A 410 11.57 0.07 -9.02
CA ASP A 410 11.41 1.51 -8.81
C ASP A 410 10.71 2.29 -9.95
N LEU A 411 10.23 1.60 -10.99
CA LEU A 411 9.63 2.19 -12.20
C LEU A 411 10.58 3.08 -13.00
N ARG A 412 11.90 3.02 -12.76
CA ARG A 412 12.89 3.81 -13.48
C ARG A 412 13.56 2.99 -14.59
N GLY A 413 13.90 3.70 -15.67
CA GLY A 413 14.83 3.22 -16.69
C GLY A 413 16.23 3.02 -16.13
N PRO A 414 17.21 2.65 -16.99
CA PRO A 414 18.59 2.55 -16.56
C PRO A 414 19.11 3.92 -16.07
N ARG A 415 19.92 3.88 -15.00
CA ARG A 415 20.68 5.05 -14.55
C ARG A 415 21.61 5.51 -15.68
N PRO A 416 21.68 6.81 -16.01
CA PRO A 416 22.59 7.29 -17.03
C PRO A 416 24.04 7.17 -16.53
N ARG A 417 24.94 6.87 -17.45
CA ARG A 417 26.37 6.87 -17.19
C ARG A 417 26.84 8.32 -17.04
N ALA A 418 27.43 8.65 -15.91
CA ALA A 418 27.88 10.00 -15.58
C ALA A 418 29.26 9.95 -14.91
N LEU A 419 30.01 11.06 -15.04
CA LEU A 419 31.32 11.22 -14.42
C LEU A 419 31.27 11.24 -12.89
N GLU A 420 30.23 11.85 -12.35
CA GLU A 420 30.03 12.03 -10.92
C GLU A 420 28.58 11.72 -10.56
N TYR A 421 28.43 11.13 -9.38
CA TYR A 421 27.16 10.83 -8.74
C TYR A 421 27.14 11.45 -7.36
N ASP A 422 25.97 11.93 -6.94
CA ASP A 422 25.76 12.53 -5.63
C ASP A 422 24.57 11.87 -4.94
N TYR A 423 24.47 12.01 -3.62
CA TYR A 423 23.28 11.60 -2.90
C TYR A 423 22.25 12.73 -2.80
N SER A 424 20.97 12.37 -2.83
CA SER A 424 19.88 13.32 -2.62
C SER A 424 19.89 13.92 -1.22
N ILE A 425 19.85 15.26 -1.13
CA ILE A 425 19.73 16.00 0.14
C ILE A 425 18.46 15.65 0.94
N ALA A 426 17.42 15.16 0.28
CA ALA A 426 16.16 14.73 0.89
C ALA A 426 16.25 13.31 1.49
N ALA A 427 17.29 13.05 2.27
CA ALA A 427 17.58 11.75 2.83
C ALA A 427 16.71 11.48 4.08
N VAL A 428 16.20 10.25 4.23
CA VAL A 428 15.25 9.87 5.29
C VAL A 428 15.82 8.69 6.08
N PRO A 429 16.02 8.81 7.41
CA PRO A 429 16.47 7.71 8.26
C PRO A 429 15.60 6.46 8.08
N GLY A 430 16.24 5.31 7.90
CA GLY A 430 15.57 4.02 7.68
C GLY A 430 15.07 3.78 6.25
N ALA A 431 15.05 4.80 5.38
CA ALA A 431 14.82 4.64 3.95
C ALA A 431 16.14 4.66 3.18
N ASP A 432 16.13 4.12 1.96
CA ASP A 432 17.31 4.17 1.11
C ASP A 432 17.51 5.58 0.51
N THR A 433 18.68 6.18 0.74
CA THR A 433 19.01 7.49 0.16
C THR A 433 19.43 7.31 -1.30
N PRO A 434 18.73 7.93 -2.27
CA PRO A 434 19.01 7.69 -3.68
C PRO A 434 20.31 8.34 -4.16
N GLU A 435 21.07 7.64 -5.00
CA GLU A 435 22.13 8.26 -5.82
C GLU A 435 21.54 8.89 -7.08
N LEU A 436 21.91 10.14 -7.31
CA LEU A 436 21.48 10.98 -8.41
C LEU A 436 22.59 11.06 -9.47
N PRO A 437 22.22 11.04 -10.76
CA PRO A 437 20.88 10.75 -11.31
C PRO A 437 20.48 9.28 -11.13
N GLN A 438 19.18 9.00 -11.05
CA GLN A 438 18.65 7.64 -10.82
C GLN A 438 18.25 6.91 -12.12
N GLY A 439 17.94 7.64 -13.18
CA GLY A 439 17.13 7.13 -14.29
C GLY A 439 15.73 7.75 -14.26
N ILE A 440 15.19 8.18 -15.40
CA ILE A 440 13.83 8.72 -15.45
C ILE A 440 12.77 7.64 -15.25
N PHE A 441 11.66 7.99 -14.59
CA PHE A 441 10.49 7.11 -14.50
C PHE A 441 9.96 6.76 -15.90
N VAL A 442 9.58 5.50 -16.07
CA VAL A 442 8.97 4.97 -17.30
C VAL A 442 7.56 5.52 -17.52
N LEU A 443 7.21 5.90 -18.75
CA LEU A 443 5.91 6.51 -19.06
C LEU A 443 4.74 5.65 -18.57
N PRO A 444 3.62 6.24 -18.11
CA PRO A 444 2.39 5.49 -17.84
C PRO A 444 1.97 4.65 -19.05
N GLY A 445 1.58 3.39 -18.81
CA GLY A 445 1.31 2.44 -19.87
C GLY A 445 1.21 1.00 -19.38
N THR A 446 1.10 0.07 -20.32
CA THR A 446 1.07 -1.38 -20.04
C THR A 446 2.41 -1.99 -20.45
N TYR A 447 3.16 -2.46 -19.47
CA TYR A 447 4.43 -3.16 -19.62
C TYR A 447 4.21 -4.66 -19.50
N GLN A 448 5.21 -5.45 -19.86
CA GLN A 448 5.24 -6.88 -19.59
C GLN A 448 6.38 -7.19 -18.63
N VAL A 449 6.10 -7.97 -17.60
CA VAL A 449 7.11 -8.54 -16.70
C VAL A 449 7.36 -9.96 -17.15
N ARG A 450 8.61 -10.30 -17.44
CA ARG A 450 9.04 -11.64 -17.82
C ARG A 450 9.92 -12.22 -16.73
N LEU A 451 9.53 -13.37 -16.19
CA LEU A 451 10.34 -14.13 -15.24
C LEU A 451 10.88 -15.37 -15.93
N THR A 452 12.20 -15.50 -16.01
CA THR A 452 12.87 -16.67 -16.57
C THR A 452 13.59 -17.44 -15.47
N ALA A 453 13.29 -18.73 -15.34
CA ALA A 453 13.95 -19.67 -14.44
C ALA A 453 13.95 -21.07 -15.08
N ASP A 454 15.02 -21.84 -14.92
CA ASP A 454 15.21 -23.16 -15.56
C ASP A 454 14.96 -23.15 -17.09
N GLY A 455 15.32 -22.04 -17.74
CA GLY A 455 15.11 -21.85 -19.19
C GLY A 455 13.64 -21.69 -19.61
N ARG A 456 12.70 -21.56 -18.67
CA ARG A 456 11.28 -21.28 -18.94
C ARG A 456 10.95 -19.85 -18.56
N THR A 457 10.17 -19.19 -19.41
CA THR A 457 9.74 -17.81 -19.20
C THR A 457 8.24 -17.73 -18.91
N ALA A 458 7.87 -17.21 -17.75
CA ALA A 458 6.52 -16.77 -17.42
C ALA A 458 6.37 -15.28 -17.72
N THR A 459 5.18 -14.83 -18.09
CA THR A 459 4.93 -13.41 -18.43
C THR A 459 3.63 -12.94 -17.81
N GLN A 460 3.63 -11.73 -17.26
CA GLN A 460 2.44 -11.04 -16.74
C GLN A 460 2.40 -9.59 -17.21
N PRO A 461 1.22 -9.03 -17.50
CA PRO A 461 1.09 -7.60 -17.77
C PRO A 461 1.29 -6.80 -16.48
N LEU A 462 1.92 -5.63 -16.58
CA LEU A 462 2.07 -4.66 -15.51
C LEU A 462 1.52 -3.32 -15.97
N ARG A 463 0.49 -2.81 -15.29
CA ARG A 463 -0.03 -1.46 -15.52
C ARG A 463 0.75 -0.46 -14.68
N VAL A 464 1.40 0.50 -15.34
CA VAL A 464 2.00 1.67 -14.70
C VAL A 464 1.05 2.84 -14.88
N ALA A 465 0.52 3.35 -13.78
CA ALA A 465 -0.39 4.48 -13.73
C ALA A 465 0.31 5.74 -13.21
N MET A 466 -0.28 6.89 -13.56
CA MET A 466 0.15 8.17 -13.02
C MET A 466 -0.28 8.29 -11.55
N ASP A 467 0.53 8.96 -10.72
CA ASP A 467 0.05 9.47 -9.44
C ASP A 467 -1.26 10.25 -9.67
N PRO A 468 -2.39 9.85 -9.04
CA PRO A 468 -3.69 10.46 -9.30
C PRO A 468 -3.75 11.95 -8.94
N ARG A 469 -2.81 12.45 -8.13
CA ARG A 469 -2.69 13.87 -7.77
C ARG A 469 -2.06 14.69 -8.91
N VAL A 470 -1.26 14.07 -9.77
CA VAL A 470 -0.59 14.73 -10.89
C VAL A 470 -1.52 14.75 -12.11
N LYS A 471 -1.65 15.94 -12.74
CA LYS A 471 -2.56 16.18 -13.88
C LYS A 471 -1.84 16.46 -15.20
N THR A 472 -0.54 16.22 -15.25
CA THR A 472 0.31 16.49 -16.41
C THR A 472 -0.15 15.68 -17.64
N PRO A 473 -0.34 16.32 -18.80
CA PRO A 473 -0.69 15.63 -20.04
C PRO A 473 0.36 14.59 -20.46
N GLN A 474 -0.07 13.52 -21.11
CA GLN A 474 0.85 12.47 -21.59
C GLN A 474 1.90 12.99 -22.58
N ALA A 475 1.55 13.95 -23.44
CA ALA A 475 2.49 14.57 -24.38
C ALA A 475 3.65 15.28 -23.68
N ASP A 476 3.38 15.90 -22.53
CA ASP A 476 4.40 16.60 -21.73
C ASP A 476 5.37 15.61 -21.07
N LEU A 477 4.86 14.47 -20.61
CA LEU A 477 5.69 13.37 -20.09
C LEU A 477 6.56 12.75 -21.19
N VAL A 478 6.02 12.63 -22.41
CA VAL A 478 6.81 12.17 -23.58
C VAL A 478 7.94 13.14 -23.88
N ALA A 479 7.67 14.45 -23.95
CA ALA A 479 8.68 15.47 -24.19
C ALA A 479 9.76 15.49 -23.09
N GLN A 480 9.37 15.23 -21.84
CA GLN A 480 10.30 15.06 -20.72
C GLN A 480 11.22 13.86 -20.91
N HIS A 481 10.66 12.70 -21.28
CA HIS A 481 11.41 11.48 -21.51
C HIS A 481 12.37 11.59 -22.71
N GLU A 482 11.94 12.24 -23.79
CA GLU A 482 12.78 12.50 -24.96
C GLU A 482 13.97 13.41 -24.61
N MET A 483 13.73 14.49 -23.87
CA MET A 483 14.81 15.37 -23.42
C MET A 483 15.76 14.64 -22.46
N TYR A 484 15.23 13.87 -21.51
CA TYR A 484 16.05 13.10 -20.58
C TYR A 484 16.94 12.09 -21.31
N ALA A 485 16.40 11.40 -22.34
CA ALA A 485 17.18 10.48 -23.15
C ALA A 485 18.34 11.19 -23.86
N ALA A 486 18.11 12.39 -24.40
CA ALA A 486 19.15 13.20 -25.05
C ALA A 486 20.23 13.66 -24.05
N VAL A 487 19.83 14.10 -22.85
CA VAL A 487 20.78 14.47 -21.76
C VAL A 487 21.59 13.25 -21.32
N SER A 488 20.95 12.09 -21.16
CA SER A 488 21.60 10.84 -20.77
C SER A 488 22.64 10.37 -21.79
N GLN A 489 22.35 10.51 -23.08
CA GLN A 489 23.31 10.21 -24.15
C GLN A 489 24.51 11.16 -24.12
N ALA A 490 24.27 12.45 -23.86
CA ALA A 490 25.36 13.43 -23.72
C ALA A 490 26.24 13.16 -22.49
N LEU A 491 25.64 12.76 -21.35
CA LEU A 491 26.38 12.34 -20.15
C LEU A 491 27.24 11.11 -20.40
N ALA A 492 26.69 10.09 -21.08
CA ALA A 492 27.43 8.89 -21.44
C ALA A 492 28.61 9.23 -22.35
N ARG A 493 28.39 10.03 -23.41
CA ARG A 493 29.47 10.51 -24.29
C ARG A 493 30.57 11.27 -23.55
N SER A 494 30.19 12.16 -22.63
CA SER A 494 31.17 12.90 -21.81
C SER A 494 32.00 11.95 -20.93
N THR A 495 31.35 10.93 -20.37
CA THR A 495 32.02 9.91 -19.55
C THR A 495 32.98 9.05 -20.38
N ASP A 496 32.53 8.57 -21.54
CA ASP A 496 33.34 7.77 -22.46
C ASP A 496 34.59 8.56 -22.90
N ALA A 497 34.41 9.82 -23.28
CA ALA A 497 35.52 10.69 -23.68
C ALA A 497 36.54 10.90 -22.56
N GLN A 498 36.08 11.09 -21.32
CA GLN A 498 36.97 11.25 -20.17
C GLN A 498 37.80 9.98 -19.91
N GLU A 499 37.19 8.79 -19.99
CA GLU A 499 37.89 7.51 -19.81
C GLU A 499 38.92 7.27 -20.92
N GLU A 500 38.59 7.63 -22.16
CA GLU A 500 39.54 7.58 -23.27
C GLU A 500 40.73 8.52 -23.06
N ILE A 501 40.47 9.75 -22.61
CA ILE A 501 41.48 10.75 -22.28
C ILE A 501 42.36 10.26 -21.12
N GLU A 502 41.79 9.63 -20.09
CA GLU A 502 42.55 9.02 -19.00
C GLU A 502 43.44 7.87 -19.50
N ALA A 503 42.90 6.97 -20.32
CA ALA A 503 43.66 5.87 -20.91
C ALA A 503 44.82 6.37 -21.79
N VAL A 504 44.60 7.40 -22.60
CA VAL A 504 45.64 8.06 -23.40
C VAL A 504 46.68 8.72 -22.51
N SER A 505 46.25 9.42 -21.46
CA SER A 505 47.15 10.09 -20.52
C SER A 505 48.06 9.10 -19.79
N THR A 506 47.52 7.95 -19.37
CA THR A 506 48.30 6.85 -18.78
C THR A 506 49.34 6.30 -19.75
N ARG A 507 48.97 6.08 -21.02
CA ARG A 507 49.90 5.59 -22.06
C ARG A 507 50.99 6.60 -22.37
N LEU A 508 50.67 7.88 -22.47
CA LEU A 508 51.64 8.94 -22.73
C LEU A 508 52.62 9.10 -21.57
N LYS A 509 52.14 8.97 -20.32
CA LYS A 509 52.99 8.99 -19.13
C LYS A 509 53.94 7.79 -19.07
N ALA A 510 53.47 6.60 -19.46
CA ALA A 510 54.32 5.42 -19.58
C ALA A 510 55.39 5.61 -20.66
N LEU A 511 55.01 6.11 -21.84
CA LEU A 511 55.94 6.41 -22.94
C LEU A 511 57.00 7.45 -22.54
N ASP A 512 56.62 8.53 -21.85
CA ASP A 512 57.55 9.53 -21.33
C ASP A 512 58.58 8.90 -20.36
N GLY A 513 58.12 7.99 -19.51
CA GLY A 513 58.98 7.19 -18.62
C GLY A 513 59.95 6.28 -19.39
N GLU A 514 59.49 5.59 -20.44
CA GLU A 514 60.33 4.72 -21.28
C GLU A 514 61.38 5.49 -22.10
N LEU A 515 61.04 6.71 -22.54
CA LEU A 515 61.93 7.56 -23.34
C LEU A 515 62.94 8.32 -22.49
N SER A 516 62.70 8.47 -21.19
CA SER A 516 63.56 9.20 -20.27
C SER A 516 64.95 8.56 -20.17
N GLY A 517 65.99 9.35 -20.48
CA GLY A 517 67.39 8.92 -20.45
C GLY A 517 67.85 8.11 -21.67
N ARG A 518 66.98 7.86 -22.67
CA ARG A 518 67.40 7.23 -23.94
C ARG A 518 68.11 8.26 -24.85
N PRO A 519 69.30 7.96 -25.38
CA PRO A 519 69.97 8.85 -26.34
C PRO A 519 69.12 9.08 -27.60
N GLY A 520 68.93 10.34 -27.99
CA GLY A 520 68.20 10.71 -29.22
C GLY A 520 66.67 10.72 -29.11
N SER A 521 66.07 10.47 -27.94
CA SER A 521 64.61 10.42 -27.76
C SER A 521 63.93 11.77 -27.51
N ALA A 522 64.70 12.87 -27.37
CA ALA A 522 64.19 14.17 -26.91
C ALA A 522 62.99 14.69 -27.71
N ALA A 523 63.03 14.60 -29.05
CA ALA A 523 61.93 15.07 -29.90
C ALA A 523 60.63 14.26 -29.70
N LEU A 524 60.74 12.94 -29.51
CA LEU A 524 59.60 12.07 -29.21
C LEU A 524 59.04 12.35 -27.81
N GLN A 525 59.92 12.59 -26.84
CA GLN A 525 59.53 12.95 -25.48
C GLN A 525 58.78 14.30 -25.44
N ASP A 526 59.27 15.30 -26.17
CA ASP A 526 58.60 16.60 -26.30
C ASP A 526 57.25 16.49 -27.01
N ALA A 527 57.14 15.64 -28.02
CA ALA A 527 55.87 15.38 -28.69
C ALA A 527 54.86 14.69 -27.74
N ALA A 528 55.30 13.67 -26.99
CA ALA A 528 54.46 12.99 -26.01
C ALA A 528 53.96 13.95 -24.92
N LYS A 529 54.83 14.83 -24.40
CA LYS A 529 54.45 15.86 -23.42
C LYS A 529 53.46 16.89 -23.97
N ARG A 530 53.61 17.31 -25.24
CA ARG A 530 52.65 18.23 -25.88
C ARG A 530 51.28 17.60 -26.01
N VAL A 531 51.21 16.37 -26.54
CA VAL A 531 49.94 15.64 -26.65
C VAL A 531 49.32 15.43 -25.27
N ALA A 532 50.13 15.09 -24.26
CA ALA A 532 49.64 14.93 -22.89
C ALA A 532 49.07 16.23 -22.32
N ALA A 533 49.69 17.38 -22.60
CA ALA A 533 49.19 18.69 -22.18
C ALA A 533 47.88 19.07 -22.90
N ASP A 534 47.78 18.79 -24.20
CA ASP A 534 46.57 19.06 -24.99
C ASP A 534 45.39 18.22 -24.49
N VAL A 535 45.62 16.93 -24.24
CA VAL A 535 44.64 15.97 -23.72
C VAL A 535 44.24 16.32 -22.27
N ALA A 536 45.21 16.70 -21.43
CA ALA A 536 44.94 17.16 -20.07
C ALA A 536 44.09 18.45 -20.03
N GLY A 537 44.09 19.26 -21.09
CA GLY A 537 43.25 20.45 -21.18
C GLY A 537 41.74 20.17 -21.20
N PHE A 538 41.34 18.93 -21.55
CA PHE A 538 39.95 18.47 -21.52
C PHE A 538 39.55 17.86 -20.17
N GLN A 539 40.54 17.46 -19.37
CA GLN A 539 40.33 17.04 -17.99
C GLN A 539 40.28 18.28 -17.09
N SER A 540 39.38 18.32 -16.12
CA SER A 540 39.62 19.12 -14.92
C SER A 540 39.87 18.17 -13.76
N ALA A 541 40.91 18.42 -12.98
CA ALA A 541 41.21 17.61 -11.80
C ALA A 541 40.06 17.71 -10.80
N ARG A 542 39.69 16.57 -10.20
CA ARG A 542 38.87 16.53 -8.97
C ARG A 542 39.40 17.59 -7.99
N GLY A 543 38.56 18.57 -7.65
CA GLY A 543 38.89 19.63 -6.69
C GLY A 543 39.64 20.87 -7.23
N ALA A 544 40.01 20.93 -8.51
CA ALA A 544 40.55 22.15 -9.13
C ALA A 544 39.39 23.03 -9.64
N GLY A 545 38.81 23.84 -8.76
CA GLY A 545 37.61 24.62 -9.05
C GLY A 545 37.65 25.35 -10.41
N ARG A 546 36.59 25.17 -11.23
CA ARG A 546 36.12 25.91 -12.44
C ARG A 546 37.11 26.55 -13.43
N ARG A 547 38.43 26.40 -13.30
CA ARG A 547 39.46 27.05 -14.14
C ARG A 547 40.54 26.07 -14.56
N GLY A 548 40.14 25.03 -15.29
CA GLY A 548 41.08 24.31 -16.16
C GLY A 548 41.49 25.18 -17.35
N ALA A 549 42.48 24.74 -18.13
CA ALA A 549 43.00 25.48 -19.29
C ALA A 549 41.93 25.83 -20.34
N ARG A 550 40.83 25.07 -20.39
CA ARG A 550 39.67 25.29 -21.30
C ARG A 550 38.43 25.88 -20.62
N GLY A 551 38.50 26.33 -19.36
CA GLY A 551 37.37 26.98 -18.68
C GLY A 551 36.11 26.10 -18.61
N GLU A 552 34.98 26.61 -19.11
CA GLU A 552 33.69 25.87 -19.12
C GLU A 552 33.56 24.83 -20.24
N ASP A 553 34.54 24.72 -21.14
CA ASP A 553 34.50 23.83 -22.31
C ASP A 553 35.22 22.49 -22.06
N ASN A 554 35.62 22.21 -20.82
CA ASN A 554 36.18 20.91 -20.45
C ASN A 554 35.06 19.90 -20.05
N LEU A 555 35.33 18.60 -20.15
CA LEU A 555 34.32 17.55 -19.99
C LEU A 555 33.69 17.52 -18.59
N ALA A 556 34.47 17.79 -17.55
CA ALA A 556 33.96 17.86 -16.18
C ALA A 556 33.03 19.06 -15.96
N ALA A 557 33.36 20.24 -16.53
CA ALA A 557 32.49 21.41 -16.46
C ALA A 557 31.17 21.20 -17.23
N ILE A 558 31.22 20.50 -18.37
CA ILE A 558 30.04 20.12 -19.14
C ILE A 558 29.18 19.14 -18.34
N ALA A 559 29.78 18.08 -17.79
CA ALA A 559 29.08 17.09 -16.97
C ALA A 559 28.46 17.72 -15.71
N ALA A 560 29.15 18.68 -15.07
CA ALA A 560 28.65 19.40 -13.91
C ALA A 560 27.37 20.22 -14.17
N VAL A 561 27.00 20.43 -15.44
CA VAL A 561 25.71 21.04 -15.83
C VAL A 561 24.71 19.99 -16.32
N LEU A 562 25.16 19.03 -17.13
CA LEU A 562 24.28 17.97 -17.64
C LEU A 562 23.76 17.06 -16.53
N THR A 563 24.55 16.78 -15.49
CA THR A 563 24.17 15.92 -14.37
C THR A 563 23.03 16.51 -13.55
N PRO A 564 23.10 17.76 -13.05
CA PRO A 564 21.96 18.41 -12.40
C PRO A 564 20.75 18.55 -13.32
N LEU A 565 20.94 18.80 -14.62
CA LEU A 565 19.84 18.89 -15.57
C LEU A 565 19.08 17.56 -15.70
N ALA A 566 19.79 16.42 -15.72
CA ALA A 566 19.17 15.10 -15.68
C ALA A 566 18.37 14.89 -14.39
N THR A 567 18.96 15.24 -13.24
CA THR A 567 18.30 15.16 -11.93
C THR A 567 17.05 16.04 -11.84
N ASP A 568 17.08 17.27 -12.38
CA ASP A 568 15.92 18.17 -12.41
C ASP A 568 14.79 17.60 -13.26
N LEU A 569 15.13 16.95 -14.38
CA LEU A 569 14.17 16.23 -15.20
C LEU A 569 13.60 15.00 -14.48
N GLU A 570 14.31 14.39 -13.53
CA GLU A 570 13.75 13.27 -12.73
C GLU A 570 12.82 13.73 -11.60
N GLY A 571 12.96 14.99 -11.16
CA GLY A 571 12.32 15.49 -9.94
C GLY A 571 10.85 15.89 -10.05
N ALA A 572 10.31 16.00 -11.27
CA ALA A 572 8.91 16.41 -11.47
C ALA A 572 8.32 15.82 -12.74
N ASP A 573 7.05 15.42 -12.70
CA ASP A 573 6.30 14.97 -13.87
C ASP A 573 5.76 16.17 -14.67
N ARG A 574 6.58 16.73 -15.56
CA ARG A 574 6.22 17.92 -16.34
C ARG A 574 7.04 18.04 -17.62
N ALA A 575 6.51 18.75 -18.62
CA ALA A 575 7.28 19.12 -19.80
C ALA A 575 8.54 19.90 -19.40
N PRO A 576 9.67 19.71 -20.11
CA PRO A 576 10.85 20.50 -19.87
C PRO A 576 10.57 21.98 -20.12
N THR A 577 11.25 22.82 -19.36
CA THR A 577 11.14 24.28 -19.50
C THR A 577 11.98 24.78 -20.69
N ALA A 578 11.69 25.99 -21.18
CA ALA A 578 12.52 26.60 -22.23
C ALA A 578 13.98 26.81 -21.78
N PRO A 579 14.28 27.32 -20.56
CA PRO A 579 15.67 27.44 -20.09
C PRO A 579 16.40 26.10 -19.99
N GLN A 580 15.73 25.02 -19.59
CA GLN A 580 16.33 23.68 -19.58
C GLN A 580 16.73 23.25 -21.00
N ARG A 581 15.86 23.46 -22.00
CA ARG A 581 16.18 23.15 -23.41
C ARG A 581 17.35 23.98 -23.92
N GLU A 582 17.35 25.28 -23.65
CA GLU A 582 18.44 26.18 -24.04
C GLU A 582 19.78 25.78 -23.42
N ALA A 583 19.78 25.46 -22.11
CA ALA A 583 20.96 24.98 -21.42
C ALA A 583 21.47 23.67 -22.04
N PHE A 584 20.59 22.71 -22.30
CA PHE A 584 20.99 21.47 -22.96
C PHE A 584 21.61 21.70 -24.34
N ASP A 585 20.98 22.53 -25.18
CA ASP A 585 21.50 22.82 -26.52
C ASP A 585 22.87 23.50 -26.49
N LEU A 586 23.09 24.41 -25.54
CA LEU A 586 24.39 25.05 -25.35
C LEU A 586 25.47 24.02 -24.96
N TYR A 587 25.22 23.22 -23.94
CA TYR A 587 26.21 22.28 -23.41
C TYR A 587 26.41 21.06 -24.32
N ARG A 588 25.40 20.65 -25.08
CA ARG A 588 25.56 19.67 -26.15
C ARG A 588 26.49 20.17 -27.25
N LYS A 589 26.35 21.43 -27.69
CA LYS A 589 27.28 22.02 -28.68
C LYS A 589 28.70 22.12 -28.15
N ARG A 590 28.88 22.45 -26.87
CA ARG A 590 30.21 22.42 -26.22
C ARG A 590 30.80 21.02 -26.20
N LEU A 591 29.99 20.00 -25.88
CA LEU A 591 30.41 18.60 -25.94
C LEU A 591 30.73 18.12 -27.36
N ASP A 592 30.02 18.61 -28.38
CA ASP A 592 30.30 18.27 -29.77
C ASP A 592 31.58 18.96 -30.30
N ALA A 593 31.95 20.11 -29.72
CA ALA A 593 33.15 20.85 -30.07
C ALA A 593 34.41 20.38 -29.31
N ALA A 594 34.22 19.85 -28.10
CA ALA A 594 35.27 19.22 -27.31
C ALA A 594 35.62 17.84 -27.90
#